data_AF-A0A3Q3WV12-F1
#
_entry.id   AF-A0A3Q3WV12-F1
#
_cell.length_a   1.000
_cell.length_b   1.000
_cell.length_c   1.000
_cell.angle_alpha   90.00
_cell.angle_beta   90.00
_cell.angle_gamma   90.00
#
_symmetry.space_group_name_H-M   'P 1'
#
loop_
_entity.id
_entity.type
_entity.pdbx_description
1 polymer ?
#
loop_
_entity_poly.entity_id
_entity_poly.type
_entity_poly.pdbx_seq_one_letter_code
_entity_poly.pdbx_strand_id
1 'polypeptide(L)'
;MFPSLGNTLEDDITATRAAVFSSEGRTVTVSCNYSVKANNLQWYRQDPGSAPQFLLLITDTKQPTVVTAKPPHPRLTPQLNEERNRVNLQISSAAVTDSAV
;
A
#
# COMPACT_ATOMS: atom_id res chain seq x y z
N MET A 1 12.78 25.30 -9.61
CA MET A 1 11.36 25.65 -9.71
C MET A 1 10.76 24.76 -10.79
N PHE A 2 10.22 23.60 -10.41
CA PHE A 2 9.53 22.70 -11.33
C PHE A 2 8.04 22.83 -11.05
N PRO A 3 7.19 23.07 -12.07
CA PRO A 3 5.78 23.35 -11.85
C PRO A 3 5.03 22.07 -11.47
N SER A 4 4.27 22.16 -10.39
CA SER A 4 3.18 21.23 -10.05
C SER A 4 1.96 21.53 -10.93
N LEU A 5 1.45 20.52 -11.64
CA LEU A 5 0.03 20.17 -11.72
C LEU A 5 -0.11 19.05 -12.76
N GLY A 6 -0.02 17.81 -12.30
CA GLY A 6 -0.53 16.67 -13.02
C GLY A 6 -1.45 15.95 -12.06
N ASN A 7 -2.75 16.29 -12.07
CA ASN A 7 -3.74 15.63 -11.21
C ASN A 7 -3.89 14.17 -11.65
N THR A 8 -2.96 13.31 -11.26
CA THR A 8 -3.13 11.86 -11.34
C THR A 8 -3.87 11.42 -10.10
N LEU A 9 -4.61 10.31 -10.18
CA LEU A 9 -5.31 9.74 -9.02
C LEU A 9 -4.35 9.37 -7.86
N GLU A 10 -3.05 9.33 -8.15
CA GLU A 10 -1.98 9.09 -7.18
C GLU A 10 -1.76 10.30 -6.24
N ASP A 11 -2.06 11.52 -6.69
CA ASP A 11 -1.94 12.73 -5.85
C ASP A 11 -3.02 12.77 -4.75
N ASP A 12 -4.10 12.01 -4.93
CA ASP A 12 -5.24 11.94 -4.01
C ASP A 12 -5.16 10.79 -3.00
N ILE A 13 -4.02 10.09 -2.94
CA ILE A 13 -3.68 9.11 -1.90
C ILE A 13 -2.51 9.62 -1.06
N THR A 14 -2.65 9.58 0.26
CA THR A 14 -1.66 10.12 1.20
C THR A 14 -1.37 9.11 2.30
N ALA A 15 -0.10 8.79 2.50
CA ALA A 15 0.34 7.97 3.61
C ALA A 15 0.02 8.65 4.95
N THR A 16 -0.55 7.89 5.89
CA THR A 16 -0.85 8.39 7.25
C THR A 16 0.41 8.70 8.06
N ARG A 17 1.56 8.12 7.67
CA ARG A 17 2.88 8.36 8.24
C ARG A 17 3.91 8.34 7.12
N ALA A 18 4.90 9.23 7.21
CA ALA A 18 6.01 9.28 6.24
C ALA A 18 6.90 8.03 6.28
N ALA A 19 7.03 7.41 7.46
CA ALA A 19 7.74 6.15 7.64
C ALA A 19 7.12 5.36 8.80
N VAL A 20 7.24 4.04 8.74
CA VAL A 20 6.82 3.12 9.81
C VAL A 20 8.00 2.25 10.20
N PHE A 21 8.32 2.24 11.49
CA PHE A 21 9.41 1.43 12.06
C PHE A 21 8.84 0.34 12.94
N SER A 22 9.41 -0.86 12.87
CA SER A 22 9.03 -2.01 13.70
C SER A 22 10.24 -2.88 14.02
N SER A 23 10.20 -3.56 15.16
CA SER A 23 11.13 -4.65 15.48
C SER A 23 10.76 -5.92 14.70
N GLU A 24 11.74 -6.79 14.46
CA GLU A 24 11.50 -8.09 13.82
C GLU A 24 10.49 -8.94 14.61
N GLY A 25 9.76 -9.79 13.89
CA GLY A 25 8.72 -10.66 14.45
C GLY A 25 7.41 -9.94 14.82
N ARG A 26 7.39 -8.60 14.87
CA ARG A 26 6.17 -7.84 15.15
C ARG A 26 5.35 -7.62 13.89
N THR A 27 4.04 -7.52 14.07
CA THR A 27 3.13 -7.08 13.02
C THR A 27 3.25 -5.57 12.82
N VAL A 28 3.36 -5.14 11.57
CA VAL A 28 3.36 -3.73 11.20
C VAL A 28 2.21 -3.43 10.23
N THR A 29 1.65 -2.23 10.33
CA THR A 29 0.58 -1.77 9.45
C THR A 29 1.02 -0.48 8.76
N VAL A 30 1.00 -0.48 7.44
CA VAL A 30 1.15 0.71 6.60
C VAL A 30 -0.25 1.15 6.18
N SER A 31 -0.54 2.44 6.27
CA SER A 31 -1.89 2.98 6.05
C SER A 31 -1.84 4.20 5.16
N CYS A 32 -2.72 4.24 4.16
CA CYS A 32 -2.91 5.37 3.26
C CYS A 32 -4.37 5.81 3.27
N ASN A 33 -4.60 7.12 3.39
CA ASN A 33 -5.90 7.74 3.19
C ASN A 33 -6.06 8.11 1.71
N TYR A 34 -7.27 8.06 1.18
CA TYR A 34 -7.57 8.51 -0.19
C TYR A 34 -8.92 9.21 -0.23
N SER A 35 -9.10 10.13 -1.18
CA SER A 35 -10.31 10.97 -1.27
C SER A 35 -11.11 10.79 -2.57
N VAL A 36 -10.55 10.10 -3.56
CA VAL A 36 -11.16 9.86 -4.87
C VAL A 36 -11.86 8.51 -4.94
N LYS A 37 -12.82 8.40 -5.87
CA LYS A 37 -13.43 7.12 -6.21
C LYS A 37 -12.43 6.26 -6.98
N ALA A 38 -11.78 5.33 -6.29
CA ALA A 38 -10.85 4.38 -6.89
C ALA A 38 -11.60 3.18 -7.49
N ASN A 39 -11.08 2.59 -8.57
CA ASN A 39 -11.53 1.27 -9.02
C ASN A 39 -10.83 0.15 -8.25
N ASN A 40 -9.56 0.35 -7.94
CA ASN A 40 -8.74 -0.50 -7.11
C ASN A 40 -7.62 0.33 -6.47
N LEU A 41 -7.05 -0.21 -5.40
CA LEU A 41 -5.91 0.35 -4.68
C LEU A 41 -4.78 -0.68 -4.73
N GLN A 42 -3.59 -0.23 -5.07
CA GLN A 42 -2.46 -1.10 -5.38
C GLN A 42 -1.31 -0.83 -4.43
N TRP A 43 -0.64 -1.91 -4.01
CA TRP A 43 0.54 -1.84 -3.18
C TRP A 43 1.75 -2.25 -4.00
N TYR A 44 2.78 -1.40 -3.92
CA TYR A 44 4.08 -1.64 -4.51
C TYR A 44 5.14 -1.64 -3.42
N ARG A 45 6.27 -2.25 -3.72
CA ARG A 45 7.52 -2.11 -2.97
C ARG A 45 8.59 -1.63 -3.93
N GLN A 46 9.44 -0.74 -3.46
CA GLN A 46 10.59 -0.25 -4.19
C GLN A 46 11.84 -0.33 -3.30
N ASP A 47 12.75 -1.22 -3.67
CA ASP A 47 14.09 -1.23 -3.09
C ASP A 47 14.91 -0.05 -3.62
N PRO A 48 15.89 0.50 -2.87
CA PRO A 48 16.72 1.61 -3.33
C PRO A 48 17.34 1.35 -4.71
N GLY A 49 17.09 2.26 -5.66
CA GLY A 49 17.60 2.16 -7.03
C GLY A 49 16.85 1.17 -7.95
N SER A 50 15.80 0.50 -7.47
CA SER A 50 14.97 -0.41 -8.27
C SER A 50 13.70 0.26 -8.77
N ALA A 51 13.06 -0.34 -9.78
CA ALA A 51 11.71 0.05 -10.19
C ALA A 51 10.67 -0.47 -9.18
N PRO A 52 9.49 0.17 -9.06
CA PRO A 52 8.40 -0.34 -8.24
C PRO A 52 7.97 -1.76 -8.65
N GLN A 53 7.85 -2.64 -7.66
CA GLN A 53 7.44 -4.03 -7.82
C GLN A 53 6.03 -4.20 -7.25
N PHE A 54 5.13 -4.72 -8.08
CA PHE A 54 3.75 -4.97 -7.67
C PHE A 54 3.68 -6.07 -6.59
N LEU A 55 2.96 -5.80 -5.50
CA LEU A 55 2.71 -6.76 -4.42
C LEU A 55 1.31 -7.35 -4.50
N LEU A 56 0.30 -6.48 -4.55
CA LEU A 56 -1.12 -6.85 -4.61
C LEU A 56 -1.99 -5.63 -4.95
N LEU A 57 -3.25 -5.90 -5.28
CA LEU A 57 -4.32 -4.91 -5.34
C LEU A 57 -5.56 -5.38 -4.60
N ILE A 58 -6.36 -4.42 -4.16
CA ILE A 58 -7.71 -4.61 -3.64
C ILE A 58 -8.70 -3.80 -4.48
N THR A 59 -9.80 -4.40 -4.92
CA THR A 59 -10.85 -3.66 -5.64
C THR A 59 -11.68 -2.84 -4.66
N ASP A 60 -11.90 -1.56 -4.98
CA ASP A 60 -12.77 -0.70 -4.18
C ASP A 60 -14.21 -0.75 -4.72
N THR A 61 -14.86 -1.88 -4.46
CA THR A 61 -16.25 -2.12 -4.86
C THR A 61 -17.08 -2.57 -3.66
N LYS A 62 -18.39 -2.77 -3.87
CA LYS A 62 -19.29 -3.32 -2.84
C LYS A 62 -18.82 -4.66 -2.29
N GLN A 63 -18.17 -5.48 -3.12
CA GLN A 63 -17.58 -6.77 -2.73
C GLN A 63 -16.10 -6.75 -3.11
N PRO A 64 -15.21 -6.27 -2.21
CA PRO A 64 -13.79 -6.19 -2.49
C PRO A 64 -13.20 -7.56 -2.79
N THR A 65 -12.31 -7.60 -3.77
CA THR A 65 -11.51 -8.76 -4.15
C THR A 65 -10.04 -8.39 -4.11
N VAL A 66 -9.20 -9.35 -3.76
CA VAL A 66 -7.75 -9.17 -3.68
C VAL A 66 -7.08 -9.99 -4.77
N VAL A 67 -6.18 -9.35 -5.52
CA VAL A 67 -5.31 -10.02 -6.50
C VAL A 67 -3.87 -9.82 -6.05
N THR A 68 -3.15 -10.91 -5.84
CA THR A 68 -1.75 -10.89 -5.39
C THR A 68 -0.79 -11.09 -6.56
N ALA A 69 0.45 -10.61 -6.38
CA ALA A 69 1.55 -10.94 -7.27
C ALA A 69 1.81 -12.45 -7.33
N LYS A 70 2.55 -12.88 -8.35
CA LYS A 70 2.96 -14.28 -8.53
C LYS A 70 4.50 -14.36 -8.46
N PRO A 71 5.07 -15.10 -7.49
CA PRO A 71 4.40 -15.77 -6.37
C PRO A 71 3.82 -14.77 -5.35
N PRO A 72 2.80 -15.16 -4.58
CA PRO A 72 2.21 -14.28 -3.57
C PRO A 72 3.18 -14.06 -2.40
N HIS A 73 3.17 -12.85 -1.83
CA HIS A 73 3.93 -12.59 -0.60
C HIS A 73 3.15 -13.14 0.61
N PRO A 74 3.69 -14.12 1.35
CA PRO A 74 2.91 -14.91 2.32
C PRO A 74 2.51 -14.13 3.58
N ARG A 75 3.12 -12.96 3.82
CA ARG A 75 2.95 -12.16 5.04
C ARG A 75 2.10 -10.91 4.85
N LEU A 76 1.56 -10.66 3.65
CA LEU A 76 0.80 -9.44 3.35
C LEU A 76 -0.71 -9.67 3.45
N THR A 77 -1.38 -8.75 4.16
CA THR A 77 -2.83 -8.73 4.27
C THR A 77 -3.36 -7.31 4.00
N PRO A 78 -4.01 -7.06 2.85
CA PRO A 78 -4.65 -5.77 2.59
C PRO A 78 -5.99 -5.67 3.32
N GLN A 79 -6.35 -4.47 3.77
CA GLN A 79 -7.63 -4.18 4.42
C GLN A 79 -8.14 -2.82 3.96
N LEU A 80 -9.42 -2.77 3.59
CA LEU A 80 -10.11 -1.55 3.23
C LEU A 80 -11.10 -1.19 4.33
N ASN A 81 -11.13 0.07 4.75
CA ASN A 81 -12.07 0.49 5.79
C ASN A 81 -13.50 0.61 5.25
N GLU A 82 -14.47 0.66 6.14
CA GLU A 82 -15.89 0.76 5.78
C GLU A 82 -16.22 2.07 5.07
N GLU A 83 -15.60 3.18 5.50
CA GLU A 83 -15.82 4.52 4.97
C GLU A 83 -15.23 4.75 3.57
N ARG A 84 -14.47 3.78 3.04
CA ARG A 84 -13.84 3.86 1.71
C ARG A 84 -13.01 5.12 1.51
N ASN A 85 -12.19 5.42 2.52
CA ASN A 85 -11.24 6.52 2.49
C ASN A 85 -9.88 6.14 3.09
N ARG A 86 -9.68 4.87 3.48
CA ARG A 86 -8.41 4.36 4.00
C ARG A 86 -8.17 2.90 3.60
N VAL A 87 -6.96 2.64 3.12
CA VAL A 87 -6.45 1.30 2.86
C VAL A 87 -5.24 1.02 3.74
N ASN A 88 -5.20 -0.18 4.30
CA ASN A 88 -4.11 -0.67 5.12
C ASN A 88 -3.45 -1.86 4.44
N LEU A 89 -2.14 -1.98 4.61
CA LEU A 89 -1.37 -3.19 4.35
C LEU A 89 -0.73 -3.64 5.65
N GLN A 90 -1.16 -4.79 6.14
CA GLN A 90 -0.55 -5.43 7.29
C GLN A 90 0.54 -6.39 6.80
N ILE A 91 1.71 -6.30 7.42
CA ILE A 91 2.84 -7.22 7.24
C ILE A 91 2.98 -8.00 8.54
N SER A 92 2.68 -9.30 8.50
CA SER A 92 2.86 -10.19 9.66
C SER A 92 4.34 -10.52 9.84
N SER A 93 4.79 -10.60 11.09
CA SER A 93 6.17 -10.97 11.45
C SER A 93 7.22 -10.24 10.61
N ALA A 94 7.38 -8.93 10.84
CA ALA A 94 8.34 -8.09 10.14
C ALA A 94 9.76 -8.71 10.18
N ALA A 95 10.49 -8.57 9.08
CA ALA A 95 11.88 -8.98 8.94
C ALA A 95 12.69 -7.80 8.38
N VAL A 96 14.01 -7.75 8.61
CA VAL A 96 14.86 -6.70 8.02
C VAL A 96 14.71 -6.61 6.50
N THR A 97 14.49 -7.74 5.83
CA THR A 97 14.24 -7.82 4.38
C THR A 97 12.95 -7.15 3.91
N ASP A 98 12.08 -6.69 4.82
CA ASP A 98 10.87 -5.92 4.51
C ASP A 98 11.13 -4.43 4.33
N SER A 99 12.33 -3.95 4.64
CA SER A 99 12.70 -2.54 4.49
C SER A 99 12.70 -2.12 3.01
N ALA A 100 11.78 -1.24 2.63
CA ALA A 100 11.62 -0.67 1.29
C ALA A 100 10.75 0.59 1.35
N VAL A 101 10.62 1.29 0.22
CA VAL A 101 9.64 2.38 0.00
C VAL A 101 8.39 1.82 -0.67
#